data_AF-A0A940RLM6-F1
#
_entry.id   AF-A0A940RLM6-F1
#
_cell.length_a   1.000
_cell.length_b   1.000
_cell.length_c   1.000
_cell.angle_alpha   90.00
_cell.angle_beta   90.00
_cell.angle_gamma   90.00
#
_symmetry.space_group_name_H-M   'P 1'
#
loop_
_entity.id
_entity.type
_entity.pdbx_description
1 polymer ?
#
loop_
_entity_poly.entity_id
_entity_poly.type
_entity_poly.pdbx_seq_one_letter_code
_entity_poly.pdbx_strand_id
1 'polypeptide(L)'
;ESQALVAAVLVQFQRAMVLGARPGWLAIHPLAEGLDSKVNPAFYARRQQHQVFEASTAMELPAPGVAAGLAAFQGDTHWYFLGVRRQGDGAEVFLEKKAGGDVEVVAHQAIAGAQRLTLHVDGNQGAYGFGFDAGDGKGVQWLVRDADGTILSTDVAGGFVGATLGPFARDEREQVGHEARDEREQVGHEAR
;
A
#
# COMPACT_ATOMS: atom_id res chain seq x y z
N GLU A 1 -15.72 -17.92 -11.39
CA GLU A 1 -16.01 -17.75 -9.95
C GLU A 1 -14.87 -16.96 -9.35
N SER A 2 -15.13 -15.77 -8.81
CA SER A 2 -14.07 -14.91 -8.25
C SER A 2 -13.86 -15.24 -6.77
N GLN A 3 -12.67 -15.69 -6.40
CA GLN A 3 -12.33 -15.93 -4.99
C GLN A 3 -11.95 -14.61 -4.29
N ALA A 4 -12.89 -14.05 -3.53
CA ALA A 4 -12.57 -12.99 -2.58
C ALA A 4 -11.67 -13.52 -1.47
N LEU A 5 -10.57 -12.82 -1.18
CA LEU A 5 -9.78 -13.01 0.03
C LEU A 5 -9.94 -11.80 0.92
N VAL A 6 -10.22 -12.03 2.20
CA VAL A 6 -10.24 -11.02 3.27
C VAL A 6 -9.16 -11.38 4.30
N ALA A 7 -8.27 -10.45 4.61
CA ALA A 7 -7.30 -10.56 5.71
C ALA A 7 -7.54 -9.47 6.78
N ALA A 8 -7.00 -9.64 7.99
CA ALA A 8 -7.17 -8.72 9.13
C ALA A 8 -5.82 -8.46 9.85
N VAL A 9 -5.45 -7.18 10.11
CA VAL A 9 -4.09 -6.77 10.55
C VAL A 9 -4.05 -5.85 11.80
N LEU A 10 -3.17 -6.15 12.78
CA LEU A 10 -2.62 -5.25 13.83
C LEU A 10 -1.25 -5.78 14.37
N VAL A 11 -0.42 -4.92 15.00
CA VAL A 11 1.05 -5.03 15.12
C VAL A 11 1.57 -5.17 16.58
N GLN A 12 2.54 -6.09 16.81
CA GLN A 12 3.58 -6.22 17.90
C GLN A 12 3.89 -7.73 18.12
N PHE A 13 5.12 -8.25 18.34
CA PHE A 13 6.50 -7.68 18.38
C PHE A 13 7.55 -8.73 17.92
N GLN A 14 8.59 -8.30 17.18
CA GLN A 14 9.77 -9.05 16.65
C GLN A 14 9.55 -10.16 15.59
N ARG A 15 10.38 -10.05 14.52
CA ARG A 15 10.27 -10.67 13.16
C ARG A 15 9.11 -10.12 12.33
N ALA A 16 9.39 -9.78 11.07
CA ALA A 16 8.59 -8.86 10.24
C ALA A 16 7.11 -9.26 10.03
N MET A 17 6.78 -10.54 10.18
CA MET A 17 5.44 -11.06 10.09
C MET A 17 5.22 -12.16 11.12
N VAL A 18 4.16 -12.04 11.92
CA VAL A 18 3.85 -12.99 12.99
C VAL A 18 2.41 -13.49 12.87
N LEU A 19 2.26 -14.81 12.74
CA LEU A 19 1.00 -15.51 12.98
C LEU A 19 0.94 -15.91 14.45
N GLY A 20 -0.15 -15.56 15.14
CA GLY A 20 -0.39 -15.98 16.53
C GLY A 20 -0.29 -14.89 17.61
N ALA A 21 0.19 -13.68 17.29
CA ALA A 21 0.15 -12.54 18.22
C ALA A 21 -1.31 -12.19 18.61
N ARG A 22 -2.24 -12.30 17.66
CA ARG A 22 -3.69 -12.38 17.86
C ARG A 22 -4.23 -13.52 16.97
N PRO A 23 -4.86 -14.57 17.52
CA PRO A 23 -5.43 -15.64 16.70
C PRO A 23 -6.44 -15.11 15.67
N GLY A 24 -6.31 -15.54 14.41
CA GLY A 24 -7.13 -15.07 13.29
C GLY A 24 -6.67 -13.75 12.64
N TRP A 25 -5.53 -13.18 13.06
CA TRP A 25 -4.98 -11.94 12.52
C TRP A 25 -3.56 -12.15 11.95
N LEU A 26 -3.22 -11.36 10.94
CA LEU A 26 -1.89 -11.25 10.35
C LEU A 26 -1.19 -10.01 10.91
N ALA A 27 -0.15 -10.16 11.75
CA ALA A 27 0.63 -9.02 12.19
C ALA A 27 1.72 -8.68 11.17
N ILE A 28 1.75 -7.43 10.70
CA ILE A 28 2.82 -6.88 9.84
C ILE A 28 3.56 -5.80 10.62
N HIS A 29 4.89 -5.92 10.71
CA HIS A 29 5.71 -4.88 11.31
C HIS A 29 6.13 -3.88 10.24
N PRO A 30 5.79 -2.59 10.35
CA PRO A 30 6.29 -1.60 9.40
C PRO A 30 7.82 -1.53 9.48
N LEU A 31 8.44 -1.37 8.33
CA LEU A 31 9.87 -1.09 8.16
C LEU A 31 10.00 0.26 7.43
N ALA A 32 11.15 0.92 7.47
CA ALA A 32 11.32 2.23 6.82
C ALA A 32 11.29 2.13 5.29
N GLU A 33 11.56 0.94 4.76
CA GLU A 33 11.76 0.69 3.34
C GLU A 33 10.44 0.61 2.56
N GLY A 34 10.31 1.49 1.56
CA GLY A 34 9.22 1.52 0.60
C GLY A 34 9.22 0.34 -0.37
N LEU A 35 8.14 0.24 -1.16
CA LEU A 35 8.04 -0.73 -2.25
C LEU A 35 9.10 -0.53 -3.34
N ASP A 36 9.63 0.69 -3.46
CA ASP A 36 10.71 1.06 -4.37
C ASP A 36 12.13 0.82 -3.83
N SER A 37 12.24 0.23 -2.65
CA SER A 37 13.52 -0.22 -2.10
C SER A 37 13.98 -1.55 -2.68
N LYS A 38 15.30 -1.74 -2.76
CA LYS A 38 15.94 -2.99 -3.22
C LYS A 38 16.25 -3.98 -2.09
N VAL A 39 15.80 -3.70 -0.86
CA VAL A 39 15.84 -4.65 0.25
C VAL A 39 14.46 -5.30 0.48
N ASN A 40 14.18 -5.86 1.65
CA ASN A 40 12.94 -6.58 1.92
C ASN A 40 11.90 -5.68 2.63
N PRO A 41 10.93 -5.09 1.91
CA PRO A 41 9.84 -4.34 2.52
C PRO A 41 8.95 -5.23 3.39
N ALA A 42 8.14 -4.62 4.27
CA ALA A 42 7.12 -5.33 5.03
C ALA A 42 5.86 -5.62 4.19
N PHE A 43 6.05 -6.39 3.13
CA PHE A 43 5.05 -6.76 2.13
C PHE A 43 4.82 -8.28 2.14
N TYR A 44 3.57 -8.72 2.14
CA TYR A 44 3.22 -10.12 1.97
C TYR A 44 2.16 -10.27 0.89
N ALA A 45 2.50 -10.96 -0.19
CA ALA A 45 1.75 -10.88 -1.43
C ALA A 45 1.46 -12.24 -2.07
N ARG A 46 0.45 -12.25 -2.92
CA ARG A 46 0.04 -13.40 -3.74
C ARG A 46 0.03 -12.97 -5.20
N ARG A 47 0.35 -13.88 -6.13
CA ARG A 47 0.27 -13.58 -7.57
C ARG A 47 -1.17 -13.28 -7.98
N GLN A 48 -1.37 -12.27 -8.82
CA GLN A 48 -2.61 -12.13 -9.59
C GLN A 48 -2.70 -13.30 -10.57
N GLN A 49 -3.76 -14.12 -10.46
CA GLN A 49 -3.95 -15.30 -11.33
C GLN A 49 -5.06 -15.11 -12.39
N HIS A 50 -5.83 -14.02 -12.29
CA HIS A 50 -6.95 -13.74 -13.18
C HIS A 50 -6.96 -12.27 -13.60
N GLN A 51 -7.37 -12.01 -14.84
CA GLN A 51 -7.55 -10.64 -15.35
C GLN A 51 -8.74 -9.91 -14.71
N VAL A 52 -9.74 -10.66 -14.24
CA VAL A 52 -10.85 -10.12 -13.44
C VAL A 52 -10.74 -10.69 -12.03
N PHE A 53 -10.61 -9.84 -11.02
CA PHE A 53 -10.42 -10.25 -9.63
C PHE A 53 -10.93 -9.21 -8.64
N GLU A 54 -11.10 -9.61 -7.38
CA GLU A 54 -11.26 -8.71 -6.24
C GLU A 54 -10.35 -9.19 -5.10
N ALA A 55 -9.68 -8.26 -4.41
CA ALA A 55 -8.91 -8.50 -3.21
C ALA A 55 -9.30 -7.45 -2.15
N SER A 56 -9.48 -7.87 -0.90
CA SER A 56 -9.78 -6.93 0.18
C SER A 56 -9.04 -7.25 1.47
N THR A 57 -8.85 -6.24 2.32
CA THR A 57 -8.30 -6.45 3.66
C THR A 57 -9.02 -5.55 4.65
N ALA A 58 -9.54 -6.15 5.71
CA ALA A 58 -9.93 -5.41 6.89
C ALA A 58 -8.66 -5.00 7.64
N MET A 59 -8.64 -3.81 8.22
CA MET A 59 -7.53 -3.36 9.06
C MET A 59 -8.00 -2.39 10.13
N GLU A 60 -7.40 -2.52 11.31
CA GLU A 60 -7.48 -1.49 12.35
C GLU A 60 -6.54 -0.34 11.98
N LEU A 61 -6.82 0.89 12.44
CA LEU A 61 -5.99 2.04 12.06
C LEU A 61 -4.51 1.84 12.45
N PRO A 62 -3.55 2.20 11.58
CA PRO A 62 -2.14 2.11 11.90
C PRO A 62 -1.75 3.08 13.03
N ALA A 63 -0.57 2.85 13.59
CA ALA A 63 0.03 3.76 14.56
C ALA A 63 0.34 5.13 13.92
N PRO A 64 0.40 6.23 14.71
CA PRO A 64 0.87 7.52 14.21
C PRO A 64 2.24 7.41 13.54
N GLY A 65 2.38 7.98 12.34
CA GLY A 65 3.60 7.91 11.54
C GLY A 65 3.84 6.57 10.81
N VAL A 66 2.83 5.71 10.72
CA VAL A 66 2.87 4.47 9.93
C VAL A 66 1.78 4.53 8.85
N ALA A 67 2.16 4.18 7.62
CA ALA A 67 1.22 3.90 6.55
C ALA A 67 1.08 2.39 6.37
N ALA A 68 -0.13 1.88 6.23
CA ALA A 68 -0.40 0.46 5.98
C ALA A 68 -1.65 0.29 5.10
N GLY A 69 -1.69 -0.76 4.28
CA GLY A 69 -2.81 -1.00 3.38
C GLY A 69 -2.55 -2.13 2.39
N LEU A 70 -3.09 -2.02 1.17
CA LEU A 70 -2.91 -2.99 0.09
C LEU A 70 -2.00 -2.41 -0.99
N ALA A 71 -1.00 -3.20 -1.41
CA ALA A 71 -0.18 -2.89 -2.57
C ALA A 71 -0.46 -3.86 -3.72
N ALA A 72 -0.45 -3.34 -4.95
CA ALA A 72 -0.37 -4.09 -6.19
C ALA A 72 0.99 -3.82 -6.83
N PHE A 73 1.84 -4.83 -6.88
CA PHE A 73 3.29 -4.68 -7.07
C PHE A 73 3.78 -5.63 -8.16
N GLN A 74 4.53 -5.11 -9.13
CA GLN A 74 5.28 -5.89 -10.11
C GLN A 74 6.79 -5.79 -9.85
N GLY A 75 7.30 -4.59 -9.53
CA GLY A 75 8.70 -4.33 -9.24
C GLY A 75 8.91 -3.00 -8.52
N ASP A 76 10.14 -2.70 -8.11
CA ASP A 76 10.53 -1.47 -7.38
C ASP A 76 10.14 -0.17 -8.10
N THR A 77 10.02 -0.22 -9.42
CA THR A 77 9.61 0.90 -10.27
C THR A 77 8.13 0.89 -10.68
N HIS A 78 7.38 -0.19 -10.44
CA HIS A 78 6.03 -0.39 -10.97
C HIS A 78 5.09 -0.99 -9.92
N TRP A 79 4.31 -0.12 -9.28
CA TRP A 79 3.39 -0.47 -8.20
C TRP A 79 2.28 0.57 -7.97
N TYR A 80 1.18 0.13 -7.36
CA TYR A 80 0.19 0.96 -6.68
C TYR A 80 0.18 0.62 -5.19
N PHE A 81 -0.02 1.62 -4.34
CA PHE A 81 -0.24 1.45 -2.91
C PHE A 81 -1.51 2.18 -2.48
N LEU A 82 -2.56 1.40 -2.20
CA LEU A 82 -3.75 1.87 -1.52
C LEU A 82 -3.46 1.84 0.00
N GLY A 83 -2.96 2.95 0.50
CA GLY A 83 -2.50 3.12 1.88
C GLY A 83 -3.54 3.78 2.78
N VAL A 84 -3.40 3.53 4.07
CA VAL A 84 -4.06 4.29 5.14
C VAL A 84 -2.98 4.80 6.09
N ARG A 85 -3.15 6.04 6.54
CA ARG A 85 -2.42 6.60 7.69
C ARG A 85 -3.39 7.27 8.67
N ARG A 86 -3.00 7.36 9.94
CA ARG A 86 -3.81 8.04 10.97
C ARG A 86 -3.72 9.55 10.80
N GLN A 87 -4.86 10.24 10.80
CA GLN A 87 -4.95 11.70 10.67
C GLN A 87 -5.89 12.23 11.75
N GLY A 88 -5.32 12.84 12.80
CA GLY A 88 -6.06 13.24 14.00
C GLY A 88 -6.78 12.04 14.67
N ASP A 89 -8.06 12.25 14.99
CA ASP A 89 -8.96 11.23 15.55
C ASP A 89 -9.56 10.27 14.48
N GLY A 90 -9.11 10.40 13.23
CA GLY A 90 -9.56 9.58 12.11
C GLY A 90 -8.39 9.04 11.28
N ALA A 91 -8.66 8.85 10.00
CA ALA A 91 -7.71 8.30 9.03
C ALA A 91 -7.72 9.10 7.73
N GLU A 92 -6.64 9.00 6.98
CA GLU A 92 -6.59 9.34 5.57
C GLU A 92 -6.31 8.06 4.78
N VAL A 93 -7.16 7.78 3.80
CA VAL A 93 -6.93 6.72 2.80
C VAL A 93 -6.39 7.39 1.55
N PHE A 94 -5.32 6.87 0.98
CA PHE A 94 -4.65 7.44 -0.18
C PHE A 94 -4.26 6.35 -1.19
N LEU A 95 -4.09 6.76 -2.43
CA LEU A 95 -3.57 5.93 -3.52
C LEU A 95 -2.28 6.55 -4.04
N GLU A 96 -1.16 5.88 -3.81
CA GLU A 96 0.11 6.18 -4.47
C GLU A 96 0.33 5.26 -5.68
N LYS A 97 1.09 5.76 -6.64
CA LYS A 97 1.49 5.08 -7.87
C LYS A 97 2.97 5.33 -8.15
N LYS A 98 3.66 4.30 -8.66
CA LYS A 98 4.95 4.42 -9.33
C LYS A 98 4.90 3.64 -10.65
N ALA A 99 5.38 4.25 -11.73
CA ALA A 99 5.31 3.71 -13.10
C ALA A 99 6.57 4.14 -13.88
N GLY A 100 7.72 3.63 -13.44
CA GLY A 100 8.99 4.35 -13.56
C GLY A 100 8.97 5.60 -12.68
N GLY A 101 9.84 6.57 -13.00
CA GLY A 101 9.79 7.94 -12.45
C GLY A 101 9.75 8.06 -10.93
N ASP A 102 9.15 9.16 -10.48
CA ASP A 102 8.90 9.47 -9.07
C ASP A 102 7.54 8.92 -8.60
N VAL A 103 7.30 8.93 -7.30
CA VAL A 103 6.03 8.49 -6.70
C VAL A 103 4.97 9.60 -6.83
N GLU A 104 3.79 9.24 -7.33
CA GLU A 104 2.65 10.14 -7.49
C GLU A 104 1.53 9.77 -6.49
N VAL A 105 0.98 10.75 -5.78
CA VAL A 105 -0.29 10.59 -5.03
C VAL A 105 -1.45 10.86 -5.99
N VAL A 106 -2.10 9.79 -6.43
CA VAL A 106 -3.18 9.82 -7.44
C VAL A 106 -4.50 10.31 -6.83
N ALA A 107 -4.80 9.91 -5.60
CA ALA A 107 -6.03 10.28 -4.89
C ALA A 107 -5.86 10.16 -3.37
N HIS A 108 -6.63 10.93 -2.60
CA HIS A 108 -6.72 10.77 -1.15
C HIS A 108 -8.08 11.23 -0.59
N GLN A 109 -8.49 10.68 0.55
CA GLN A 109 -9.72 11.04 1.24
C GLN A 109 -9.57 10.89 2.76
N ALA A 110 -9.89 11.95 3.49
CA ALA A 110 -9.97 11.93 4.95
C ALA A 110 -11.30 11.29 5.43
N ILE A 111 -11.21 10.52 6.51
CA ILE A 111 -12.32 9.81 7.15
C ILE A 111 -12.31 10.14 8.65
N ALA A 112 -13.32 10.87 9.11
CA ALA A 112 -13.46 11.20 10.53
C ALA A 112 -13.96 9.99 11.35
N GLY A 113 -13.35 9.74 12.52
CA GLY A 113 -13.85 8.78 13.51
C GLY A 113 -13.73 7.28 13.15
N ALA A 114 -13.09 6.93 12.03
CA ALA A 114 -12.85 5.54 11.68
C ALA A 114 -11.96 4.84 12.73
N GLN A 115 -12.28 3.60 13.08
CA GLN A 115 -11.46 2.74 13.95
C GLN A 115 -10.95 1.50 13.21
N ARG A 116 -11.75 1.01 12.28
CA ARG A 116 -11.48 -0.09 11.35
C ARG A 116 -12.07 0.30 10.00
N LEU A 117 -11.46 -0.21 8.95
CA LEU A 117 -11.89 -0.06 7.57
C LEU A 117 -11.55 -1.33 6.79
N THR A 118 -12.22 -1.52 5.65
CA THR A 118 -11.87 -2.57 4.69
C THR A 118 -11.38 -1.90 3.41
N LEU A 119 -10.15 -2.17 2.99
CA LEU A 119 -9.65 -1.74 1.68
C LEU A 119 -10.09 -2.75 0.62
N HIS A 120 -10.43 -2.26 -0.58
CA HIS A 120 -10.81 -3.05 -1.74
C HIS A 120 -9.93 -2.66 -2.94
N VAL A 121 -9.41 -3.68 -3.63
CA VAL A 121 -8.80 -3.56 -4.94
C VAL A 121 -9.53 -4.51 -5.88
N ASP A 122 -10.16 -3.97 -6.91
CA ASP A 122 -10.71 -4.77 -8.00
C ASP A 122 -9.86 -4.60 -9.26
N GLY A 123 -9.83 -5.65 -10.09
CA GLY A 123 -9.25 -5.58 -11.42
C GLY A 123 -10.26 -6.08 -12.44
N ASN A 124 -10.36 -5.34 -13.55
CA ASN A 124 -11.13 -5.71 -14.72
C ASN A 124 -10.27 -5.52 -15.98
N GLN A 125 -9.56 -6.57 -16.35
CA GLN A 125 -8.58 -6.58 -17.43
C GLN A 125 -7.44 -5.58 -17.19
N GLY A 126 -7.40 -4.48 -17.94
CA GLY A 126 -6.41 -3.41 -17.80
C GLY A 126 -6.81 -2.30 -16.83
N ALA A 127 -8.06 -2.28 -16.33
CA ALA A 127 -8.54 -1.28 -15.38
C ALA A 127 -8.48 -1.81 -13.95
N TYR A 128 -8.02 -0.98 -13.02
CA TYR A 128 -7.98 -1.26 -11.58
C TYR A 128 -8.87 -0.27 -10.81
N GLY A 129 -9.69 -0.81 -9.90
CA GLY A 129 -10.44 -0.03 -8.92
C GLY A 129 -9.76 -0.06 -7.55
N PHE A 130 -9.72 1.10 -6.88
CA PHE A 130 -9.17 1.27 -5.54
C PHE A 130 -10.20 1.97 -4.65
N GLY A 131 -10.60 1.34 -3.55
CA GLY A 131 -11.65 1.84 -2.67
C GLY A 131 -11.55 1.33 -1.24
N PHE A 132 -12.43 1.83 -0.38
CA PHE A 132 -12.51 1.47 1.03
C PHE A 132 -13.96 1.45 1.53
N ASP A 133 -14.25 0.64 2.54
CA ASP A 133 -15.46 0.72 3.36
C ASP A 133 -15.04 1.17 4.76
N ALA A 134 -15.61 2.28 5.25
CA ALA A 134 -15.31 2.86 6.55
C ALA A 134 -16.07 2.20 7.71
N GLY A 135 -16.92 1.21 7.43
CA GLY A 135 -17.79 0.55 8.41
C GLY A 135 -18.97 1.41 8.88
N ASP A 136 -19.26 2.52 8.18
CA ASP A 136 -20.32 3.48 8.53
C ASP A 136 -21.68 3.20 7.86
N GLY A 137 -21.76 2.09 7.11
CA GLY A 137 -22.98 1.65 6.41
C GLY A 137 -23.16 2.21 4.99
N LYS A 138 -22.24 3.04 4.48
CA LYS A 138 -22.27 3.51 3.08
C LYS A 138 -21.77 2.47 2.07
N GLY A 139 -21.10 1.42 2.53
CA GLY A 139 -20.45 0.43 1.68
C GLY A 139 -19.15 0.96 1.07
N VAL A 140 -18.68 0.32 0.00
CA VAL A 140 -17.38 0.66 -0.61
C VAL A 140 -17.44 2.01 -1.33
N GLN A 141 -16.71 2.98 -0.78
CA GLN A 141 -16.37 4.28 -1.38
C GLN A 141 -15.11 4.13 -2.24
N TRP A 142 -15.10 4.72 -3.44
CA TRP A 142 -14.02 4.51 -4.40
C TRP A 142 -13.19 5.78 -4.58
N LEU A 143 -11.88 5.66 -4.45
CA LEU A 143 -10.91 6.72 -4.74
C LEU A 143 -10.71 6.83 -6.25
N VAL A 144 -10.53 5.68 -6.92
CA VAL A 144 -10.36 5.54 -8.38
C VAL A 144 -11.04 4.25 -8.83
N ARG A 145 -11.58 4.20 -10.06
CA ARG A 145 -12.22 3.00 -10.63
C ARG A 145 -11.61 2.51 -11.95
N ASP A 146 -10.77 3.33 -12.55
CA ASP A 146 -10.25 3.23 -13.91
C ASP A 146 -8.73 3.50 -13.93
N ALA A 147 -8.04 3.17 -12.83
CA ALA A 147 -6.59 3.26 -12.77
C ALA A 147 -5.97 2.31 -13.81
N ASP A 148 -4.93 2.78 -14.49
CA ASP A 148 -4.23 1.99 -15.49
C ASP A 148 -3.44 0.85 -14.81
N GLY A 149 -3.99 -0.36 -14.88
CA GLY A 149 -3.35 -1.58 -14.42
C GLY A 149 -2.32 -2.15 -15.40
N THR A 150 -2.25 -1.64 -16.64
CA THR A 150 -1.26 -2.12 -17.62
C THR A 150 0.17 -1.77 -17.20
N ILE A 151 0.36 -0.77 -16.32
CA ILE A 151 1.66 -0.47 -15.70
C ILE A 151 2.25 -1.66 -14.92
N LEU A 152 1.42 -2.62 -14.49
CA LEU A 152 1.86 -3.82 -13.76
C LEU A 152 2.06 -5.04 -14.68
N SER A 153 1.94 -4.84 -16.00
CA SER A 153 2.20 -5.87 -17.00
C SER A 153 3.70 -5.97 -17.32
N THR A 154 4.13 -7.13 -17.80
CA THR A 154 5.49 -7.32 -18.34
C THR A 154 5.77 -6.48 -19.59
N ASP A 155 4.72 -6.01 -20.28
CA ASP A 155 4.86 -5.23 -21.52
C ASP A 155 5.23 -3.76 -21.21
N VAL A 156 4.81 -3.24 -20.05
CA VAL A 156 5.13 -1.88 -19.58
C VAL A 156 6.28 -1.89 -18.56
N ALA A 157 6.15 -2.69 -17.50
CA ALA A 157 7.16 -2.75 -16.43
C ALA A 157 8.41 -3.56 -16.82
N GLY A 158 8.34 -4.36 -17.88
CA GLY A 158 9.41 -5.26 -18.30
C GLY A 158 9.61 -6.45 -17.35
N GLY A 159 10.76 -7.10 -17.47
CA GLY A 159 11.15 -8.23 -16.64
C GLY A 159 10.36 -9.51 -16.92
N PHE A 160 10.35 -10.41 -15.94
CA PHE A 160 9.79 -11.78 -16.05
C PHE A 160 8.75 -12.11 -14.97
N VAL A 161 8.37 -11.12 -14.16
CA VAL A 161 7.41 -11.28 -13.06
C VAL A 161 6.11 -10.56 -13.39
N GLY A 162 4.98 -11.18 -13.04
CA GLY A 162 3.66 -10.56 -13.13
C GLY A 162 3.25 -9.93 -11.81
N ALA A 163 2.17 -9.14 -11.85
CA ALA A 163 1.61 -8.46 -10.70
C ALA A 163 1.33 -9.39 -9.50
N THR A 164 1.62 -8.87 -8.31
CA THR A 164 1.28 -9.48 -7.02
C THR A 164 0.45 -8.50 -6.19
N LEU A 165 -0.49 -9.00 -5.40
CA LEU A 165 -1.29 -8.19 -4.50
C LEU A 165 -1.21 -8.70 -3.07
N GLY A 166 -1.19 -7.78 -2.12
CA GLY A 166 -1.30 -8.13 -0.70
C GLY A 166 -1.04 -6.96 0.25
N PRO A 167 -1.12 -7.20 1.56
CA PRO A 167 -0.92 -6.16 2.55
C PRO A 167 0.56 -5.72 2.66
N PHE A 168 0.74 -4.41 2.79
CA PHE A 168 2.01 -3.70 2.94
C PHE A 168 1.94 -2.70 4.10
N ALA A 169 3.06 -2.44 4.78
CA ALA A 169 3.20 -1.34 5.74
C ALA A 169 4.60 -0.72 5.71
N ARG A 170 4.68 0.61 5.86
CA ARG A 170 5.94 1.37 6.00
C ARG A 170 5.92 2.32 7.19
N ASP A 171 7.09 2.56 7.76
CA ASP A 171 7.31 3.56 8.80
C ASP A 171 7.70 4.90 8.15
N GLU A 172 6.80 5.88 8.22
CA GLU A 172 7.01 7.20 7.61
C GLU A 172 7.85 8.12 8.52
N ARG A 173 8.09 7.73 9.78
CA ARG A 173 8.85 8.55 10.75
C ARG A 173 10.34 8.62 10.41
N GLU A 174 10.87 7.59 9.76
CA GLU A 174 12.28 7.54 9.35
C GLU A 174 12.51 8.14 7.95
N GLN A 175 11.48 8.20 7.09
CA GLN A 175 11.58 8.76 5.73
C GLN A 175 11.85 10.28 5.74
N VAL A 176 11.21 11.02 6.65
CA VAL A 176 11.48 12.46 6.89
C VAL A 176 12.95 12.72 7.27
N GLY A 177 13.67 11.69 7.76
CA GLY A 177 15.09 11.76 8.08
C GLY A 177 16.03 11.62 6.88
N HIS A 178 15.55 11.17 5.71
CA HIS A 178 16.38 10.94 4.52
C HIS A 178 16.35 12.12 3.55
N GLU A 179 15.19 12.74 3.32
CA GLU A 179 15.06 13.98 2.53
C GLU A 179 15.95 15.10 3.11
N ALA A 180 15.91 15.28 4.44
CA ALA A 180 16.72 16.27 5.15
C ALA A 180 18.25 15.96 5.20
N ARG A 181 18.68 14.81 4.67
CA ARG A 181 20.10 14.46 4.50
C ARG A 181 20.60 14.72 3.10
N ASP A 182 19.80 14.43 2.07
CA ASP A 182 20.15 14.68 0.66
C ASP A 182 20.38 16.17 0.39
N GLU A 183 19.54 17.04 0.97
CA GLU A 183 19.72 18.50 0.92
C GLU A 183 21.05 18.98 1.53
N ARG A 184 21.61 18.25 2.51
CA ARG A 184 22.89 18.61 3.14
C ARG A 184 24.10 18.17 2.33
N GLU A 185 23.95 17.18 1.45
CA GLU A 185 25.04 16.68 0.61
C GLU A 185 25.14 17.46 -0.71
N GLN A 186 24.01 17.91 -1.28
CA GLN A 186 24.00 18.75 -2.49
C GLN A 186 24.58 20.16 -2.30
N VAL A 187 24.36 20.81 -1.13
CA VAL A 187 24.92 22.15 -0.84
C VAL A 187 26.46 22.13 -0.71
N GLY A 188 27.08 20.95 -0.64
CA GLY A 188 28.53 20.79 -0.57
C GLY A 188 29.29 20.93 -1.89
N HIS A 189 28.62 21.04 -3.05
CA HIS A 189 29.29 20.94 -4.36
C HIS A 189 29.22 22.17 -5.28
N GLU A 190 28.74 23.32 -4.81
CA GLU A 190 28.65 24.57 -5.59
C GLU A 190 29.68 25.66 -5.18
N ALA A 191 30.72 25.30 -4.43
CA ALA A 191 31.75 26.23 -3.96
C ALA A 191 33.18 25.77 -4.33
N ARG A 192 33.56 25.88 -5.61
CA ARG A 192 34.95 25.93 -6.10
C ARG A 192 35.09 26.46 -7.52
#